data_AF-A0A3S8W493-F1
#
_entry.id   AF-A0A3S8W493-F1
#
_cell.length_a   1.000
_cell.length_b   1.000
_cell.length_c   1.000
_cell.angle_alpha   90.00
_cell.angle_beta   90.00
_cell.angle_gamma   90.00
#
_symmetry.space_group_name_H-M   'P 1'
#
loop_
_entity.id
_entity.type
_entity.pdbx_description
1 polymer ?
#
loop_
_entity_poly.entity_id
_entity_poly.type
_entity_poly.pdbx_seq_one_letter_code
_entity_poly.pdbx_strand_id
1 'polypeptide(L)' 'MRHTIPDDLIRTQQEWIRTYQLLADQPGRTALRRRLIRLSATLNSHPRLRSPAARMELHRLARTEMRAS' A
#
# COMPACT_ATOMS: atom_id res chain seq x y z
N MET A 1 -12.02 -15.17 4.64
CA MET A 1 -10.83 -15.59 5.40
C MET A 1 -10.43 -14.46 6.31
N ARG A 2 -10.24 -14.69 7.62
CA ARG A 2 -9.80 -13.64 8.55
C ARG A 2 -8.28 -13.55 8.47
N HIS A 3 -7.74 -12.54 7.80
CA HIS A 3 -6.29 -12.30 7.74
C HIS A 3 -5.83 -11.48 8.94
N THR A 4 -4.58 -11.70 9.36
CA THR A 4 -3.96 -11.02 10.52
C THR A 4 -3.63 -9.54 10.24
N ILE A 5 -3.60 -9.17 8.96
CA ILE A 5 -3.34 -7.81 8.49
C ILE A 5 -4.64 -7.01 8.60
N PRO A 6 -4.65 -5.85 9.29
CA PRO A 6 -5.80 -4.94 9.33
C PRO A 6 -6.21 -4.41 7.94
N ASP A 7 -7.52 -4.30 7.69
CA ASP A 7 -8.10 -3.85 6.42
C ASP A 7 -7.65 -2.43 6.02
N ASP A 8 -7.42 -1.55 6.99
CA ASP A 8 -6.90 -0.20 6.74
C ASP A 8 -5.50 -0.23 6.13
N LEU A 9 -4.64 -1.19 6.51
CA LEU A 9 -3.34 -1.37 5.88
C LEU A 9 -3.47 -1.90 4.46
N ILE A 10 -4.41 -2.81 4.22
CA ILE A 10 -4.68 -3.35 2.89
C ILE A 10 -5.12 -2.20 1.97
N ARG A 11 -6.10 -1.39 2.40
CA ARG A 11 -6.52 -0.18 1.66
C ARG A 11 -5.37 0.80 1.45
N THR A 12 -4.55 1.05 2.48
CA THR A 12 -3.37 1.92 2.37
C THR A 12 -2.38 1.41 1.31
N GLN A 13 -2.15 0.10 1.26
CA GLN A 13 -1.28 -0.53 0.26
C GLN A 13 -1.87 -0.46 -1.16
N GLN A 14 -3.19 -0.60 -1.31
CA GLN A 14 -3.88 -0.43 -2.59
C GLN A 14 -3.77 1.02 -3.09
N GLU A 15 -3.98 2.00 -2.21
CA GLU A 15 -3.78 3.41 -2.53
C GLU A 15 -2.32 3.71 -2.90
N TRP A 16 -1.36 3.06 -2.24
CA TRP A 16 0.05 3.19 -2.56
C TRP A 16 0.33 2.70 -3.98
N ILE A 17 -0.20 1.53 -4.35
CA ILE A 17 -0.04 0.95 -5.71
C ILE A 17 -0.64 1.88 -6.76
N ARG A 18 -1.89 2.35 -6.54
CA ARG A 18 -2.56 3.27 -7.47
C ARG A 18 -1.80 4.59 -7.61
N THR A 19 -1.33 5.15 -6.49
CA THR A 19 -0.57 6.41 -6.49
C THR A 19 0.76 6.25 -7.23
N TYR A 20 1.44 5.11 -7.04
CA TYR A 20 2.68 4.80 -7.75
C TYR A 20 2.45 4.67 -9.25
N GLN A 21 1.40 3.95 -9.68
CA GLN A 21 1.03 3.82 -11.09
C GLN A 21 0.75 5.19 -11.74
N LEU A 22 -0.09 6.01 -11.11
CA LEU A 22 -0.38 7.36 -11.59
C LEU A 22 0.87 8.25 -11.66
N LEU A 23 1.81 8.06 -10.73
CA LEU A 23 3.07 8.81 -10.74
C LEU A 23 4.02 8.31 -11.85
N ALA A 24 4.04 7.00 -12.13
CA ALA A 24 4.81 6.43 -13.22
C ALA A 24 4.30 6.95 -14.58
N ASP A 25 2.99 7.07 -14.73
CA ASP A 25 2.36 7.63 -15.93
C ASP A 25 2.57 9.15 -16.05
N GLN A 26 2.62 9.86 -14.91
CA GLN A 26 2.69 11.32 -14.84
C GLN A 26 3.74 11.80 -13.83
N PRO A 27 5.04 11.66 -14.15
CA PRO A 27 6.13 11.92 -13.22
C PRO A 27 6.21 13.38 -12.77
N GLY A 28 5.56 14.35 -13.42
CA GLY A 28 5.60 15.77 -13.01
C GLY A 28 4.77 16.12 -11.77
N ARG A 29 3.94 15.22 -11.25
CA ARG A 29 2.93 15.57 -10.24
C ARG A 29 3.46 15.52 -8.80
N THR A 30 3.87 16.67 -8.27
CA THR A 30 4.32 16.85 -6.88
C THR A 30 3.27 16.40 -5.84
N ALA A 31 1.98 16.52 -6.15
CA ALA A 31 0.92 16.01 -5.28
C ALA A 31 0.95 14.48 -5.12
N LEU A 32 1.20 13.74 -6.21
CA LEU A 32 1.31 12.28 -6.20
C LEU A 32 2.56 11.84 -5.45
N ARG A 33 3.70 12.51 -5.66
CA ARG A 33 4.92 12.27 -4.87
C ARG A 33 4.69 12.44 -3.37
N ARG A 34 4.07 13.56 -2.95
CA ARG A 34 3.74 13.81 -1.54
C ARG A 34 2.79 12.77 -0.98
N ARG A 35 1.79 12.34 -1.75
CA ARG A 35 0.87 11.26 -1.35
C ARG A 35 1.62 9.94 -1.16
N LEU A 36 2.48 9.57 -2.11
CA LEU A 36 3.28 8.35 -2.04
C LEU A 36 4.18 8.31 -0.80
N ILE A 37 4.84 9.43 -0.48
CA ILE A 37 5.69 9.54 0.72
C ILE A 37 4.87 9.34 2.00
N ARG A 38 3.69 9.97 2.11
CA ARG A 38 2.81 9.80 3.28
C ARG A 38 2.35 8.34 3.44
N LEU A 39 1.91 7.70 2.36
CA LEU A 39 1.50 6.30 2.38
C LEU A 39 2.65 5.38 2.79
N SER A 40 3.85 5.60 2.23
CA SER A 40 5.06 4.86 2.63
C SER A 40 5.40 5.05 4.11
N ALA A 41 5.26 6.26 4.66
CA ALA A 41 5.51 6.54 6.06
C ALA A 41 4.48 5.83 6.99
N THR A 42 3.21 5.81 6.59
CA THR A 42 2.16 5.08 7.31
C THR A 42 2.47 3.58 7.37
N LEU A 43 2.83 2.97 6.22
CA LEU A 43 3.15 1.54 6.17
C LEU A 43 4.45 1.21 6.94
N ASN A 44 5.48 2.04 6.84
CA ASN A 44 6.77 1.79 7.50
C ASN A 44 6.74 1.97 9.02
N SER A 45 5.88 2.85 9.54
CA SER A 45 5.75 3.08 10.98
C SER A 45 4.89 2.02 11.68
N HIS A 46 4.19 1.16 10.91
CA HIS A 46 3.16 0.33 11.49
C HIS A 46 3.70 -0.95 12.17
N PRO A 47 3.38 -1.19 13.46
CA PRO A 47 3.99 -2.26 14.24
C PRO A 47 3.63 -3.66 13.72
N ARG A 48 2.47 -3.82 13.06
CA ARG A 48 2.05 -5.09 12.44
C ARG A 48 2.88 -5.47 11.21
N LEU A 49 3.66 -4.55 10.64
CA LEU A 49 4.47 -4.77 9.43
C LEU A 49 5.98 -4.87 9.73
N ARG A 50 6.36 -5.09 10.99
CA ARG A 50 7.78 -5.22 11.40
C ARG A 50 8.48 -6.41 10.76
N SER A 51 7.77 -7.51 10.49
CA SER A 51 8.36 -8.69 9.86
C SER A 51 8.26 -8.64 8.33
N PRO A 52 9.27 -9.18 7.61
CA PRO A 52 9.19 -9.33 6.15
C PRO A 52 7.98 -10.14 5.69
N ALA A 53 7.61 -11.19 6.44
CA ALA A 53 6.43 -12.01 6.16
C ALA A 53 5.12 -11.21 6.20
N ALA A 54 4.96 -10.31 7.17
CA ALA A 54 3.78 -9.46 7.26
C ALA A 54 3.71 -8.45 6.09
N ARG A 55 4.85 -7.92 5.65
CA ARG A 55 4.92 -7.07 4.44
C ARG A 55 4.55 -7.84 3.17
N MET A 56 5.06 -9.06 3.01
CA MET A 56 4.70 -9.91 1.87
C MET A 56 3.21 -10.24 1.84
N GLU A 57 2.65 -10.59 3.00
CA GLU A 57 1.22 -10.89 3.13
C GLU A 57 0.35 -9.68 2.80
N LEU A 58 0.73 -8.49 3.29
CA LEU A 58 0.06 -7.24 2.92
C LEU A 58 0.08 -7.01 1.40
N HIS A 59 1.25 -7.16 0.76
CA HIS A 59 1.36 -7.00 -0.70
C HIS A 59 0.50 -8.01 -1.46
N ARG A 60 0.42 -9.26 -0.98
CA ARG A 60 -0.41 -10.31 -1.56
C ARG A 60 -1.89 -9.95 -1.46
N LEU A 61 -2.38 -9.66 -0.24
CA LEU A 61 -3.78 -9.32 0.01
C LEU A 61 -4.23 -8.11 -0.81
N ALA A 62 -3.45 -7.02 -0.79
CA ALA A 62 -3.76 -5.83 -1.56
C ALA A 62 -3.92 -6.12 -3.06
N ARG A 63 -3.04 -6.94 -3.65
CA ARG A 63 -3.12 -7.32 -5.07
C ARG A 63 -4.29 -8.26 -5.35
N THR A 64 -4.56 -9.22 -4.46
CA THR A 64 -5.69 -10.14 -4.62
C THR A 64 -7.01 -9.39 -4.60
N GLU A 65 -7.20 -8.47 -3.66
CA GLU A 65 -8.44 -7.68 -3.55
C GLU A 65 -8.62 -6.68 -4.69
N MET A 66 -7.54 -6.04 -5.14
CA MET A 66 -7.61 -5.15 -6.31
C MET A 66 -7.99 -5.88 -7.60
N ARG A 67 -7.72 -7.18 -7.70
CA ARG A 67 -8.12 -8.01 -8.84
C ARG A 67 -9.57 -8.51 -8.73
N ALA A 68 -10.10 -8.55 -7.51
CA ALA A 68 -11.46 -8.99 -7.22
C ALA A 68 -12.47 -7.84 -7.24
N SER A 69 -12.00 -6.59 -7.38
CA SER A 69 -12.79 -5.36 -7.51
C SER A 69 -12.89 -4.95 -8.97
#